data_AF-A0A6I4HUI7-F1
#
_entry.id   AF-A0A6I4HUI7-F1
#
_cell.length_a   1.000
_cell.length_b   1.000
_cell.length_c   1.000
_cell.angle_alpha   90.00
_cell.angle_beta   90.00
_cell.angle_gamma   90.00
#
_symmetry.space_group_name_H-M   'P 1'
#
loop_
_entity.id
_entity.type
_entity.pdbx_description
1 polymer ?
#
loop_
_entity_poly.entity_id
_entity_poly.type
_entity_poly.pdbx_seq_one_letter_code
_entity_poly.pdbx_strand_id
1 'polypeptide(L)' 'MGLFISNQIVEEHEGKIWVTSTECEGTLFYVRLPRAK' A
#
# COMPACT_ATOMS: atom_id res chain seq x y z
N MET A 1 1.27 4.91 12.61
CA MET A 1 0.35 5.95 12.09
C MET A 1 0.45 6.11 10.57
N GLY A 2 1.65 6.31 10.00
CA GLY A 2 1.81 6.55 8.55
C GLY A 2 1.12 5.51 7.64
N LEU A 3 1.38 4.21 7.83
CA LEU A 3 0.77 3.16 7.01
C LEU A 3 -0.77 3.12 7.09
N PHE A 4 -1.33 3.43 8.26
CA PHE A 4 -2.79 3.48 8.43
C PHE A 4 -3.40 4.62 7.62
N ILE A 5 -2.81 5.82 7.71
CA ILE A 5 -3.23 6.98 6.92
C ILE A 5 -3.07 6.68 5.42
N SER A 6 -1.94 6.09 5.02
CA SER A 6 -1.72 5.67 3.63
C SER A 6 -2.75 4.65 3.17
N ASN A 7 -3.15 3.69 4.01
CA ASN A 7 -4.18 2.72 3.67
C ASN A 7 -5.53 3.39 3.43
N GLN A 8 -5.95 4.31 4.32
CA GLN A 8 -7.20 5.07 4.15
C GLN A 8 -7.21 5.85 2.83
N ILE A 9 -6.13 6.60 2.55
CA ILE A 9 -6.01 7.36 1.29
C ILE A 9 -6.10 6.42 0.08
N VAL A 10 -5.38 5.31 0.09
CA VAL A 10 -5.37 4.37 -1.04
C VAL A 10 -6.74 3.71 -1.24
N GLU A 11 -7.44 3.36 -0.17
CA GLU A 11 -8.80 2.81 -0.22
C GLU A 11 -9.83 3.82 -0.76
N GLU A 12 -9.74 5.09 -0.35
CA GLU A 12 -10.59 6.18 -0.86
C GLU A 12 -10.41 6.41 -2.37
N HIS A 13 -9.26 6.03 -2.93
CA HIS A 13 -8.97 6.10 -4.37
C HIS A 13 -9.24 4.76 -5.10
N GLU A 14 -10.03 3.86 -4.50
CA GLU A 14 -10.32 2.52 -5.02
C GLU A 14 -9.05 1.67 -5.29
N GLY A 15 -7.98 2.01 -4.59
CA GLY A 15 -6.69 1.35 -4.67
C GLY A 15 -6.55 0.22 -3.66
N LYS A 16 -5.34 -0.33 -3.58
CA LYS A 16 -4.96 -1.33 -2.58
C LYS A 16 -3.49 -1.16 -2.18
N ILE A 17 -3.21 -1.27 -0.88
CA ILE A 17 -1.85 -1.41 -0.35
C ILE A 17 -1.70 -2.77 0.34
N TRP A 18 -0.56 -3.41 0.19
CA TRP A 18 -0.22 -4.65 0.90
C TRP A 18 1.30 -4.75 1.09
N VAL A 19 1.72 -5.68 1.93
CA VAL A 19 3.10 -5.83 2.33
C VAL A 19 3.56 -7.28 2.18
N THR A 20 4.80 -7.46 1.72
CA THR A 20 5.52 -8.73 1.86
C THR A 20 6.79 -8.45 2.63
N SER A 21 7.10 -9.27 3.63
CA SER A 21 8.34 -9.16 4.40
C SER A 21 9.05 -10.51 4.37
N THR A 22 10.35 -10.47 4.14
CA THR A 22 11.22 -11.62 4.28
C THR A 22 12.20 -11.32 5.40
N GLU A 23 12.29 -12.26 6.35
CA GLU A 23 13.20 -12.14 7.49
C GLU A 23 14.64 -11.91 6.99
N CYS A 24 15.36 -10.99 7.63
CA CYS A 24 16.72 -10.57 7.25
C CYS A 24 16.89 -9.89 5.88
N GLU A 25 15.84 -9.71 5.07
CA GLU A 25 15.91 -9.00 3.77
C GLU A 25 15.13 -7.67 3.80
N GLY A 26 14.17 -7.55 4.71
CA GLY A 26 13.39 -6.34 4.93
C GLY A 26 11.93 -6.48 4.47
N THR A 27 11.33 -5.34 4.11
CA THR A 27 9.88 -5.23 3.93
C THR A 27 9.56 -4.43 2.67
N LEU A 28 8.77 -5.02 1.78
CA LEU A 28 8.30 -4.43 0.54
C LEU A 28 6.84 -4.02 0.69
N PHE A 29 6.54 -2.76 0.36
CA PHE A 29 5.19 -2.21 0.34
C PHE A 29 4.76 -2.02 -1.11
N TYR A 30 3.65 -2.63 -1.49
CA TYR A 30 3.07 -2.51 -2.82
C TYR A 30 1.85 -1.62 -2.76
N VAL A 31 1.73 -0.70 -3.71
CA VAL A 31 0.56 0.16 -3.87
C VAL A 31 0.04 0.00 -5.28
N ARG A 32 -1.26 -0.29 -5.40
CA ARG A 32 -1.98 -0.35 -6.67
C ARG A 32 -3.07 0.72 -6.67
N LEU A 33 -3.08 1.56 -7.68
CA LEU A 33 -4.11 2.57 -7.90
C LEU A 33 -4.73 2.36 -9.30
N PRO A 34 -6.04 2.63 -9.47
CA PRO A 34 -6.64 2.73 -10.79
C PRO A 34 -5.95 3.81 -11.62
N ARG A 35 -5.76 3.56 -12.93
CA ARG A 35 -5.29 4.59 -13.84
C ARG A 35 -6.46 5.52 -14.19
N ALA A 36 -6.23 6.82 -14.18
CA ALA A 36 -7.19 7.77 -14.74
C ALA A 36 -7.51 7.40 -16.21
N LYS A 37 -8.77 7.63 -16.60
CA LYS A 37 -9.22 7.44 -17.99
C LYS A 37 -8.65 8.51 -18.90
#